data_AF-L8FP41-F1
#
_entry.id   AF-L8FP41-F1
#
_cell.length_a   1.000
_cell.length_b   1.000
_cell.length_c   1.000
_cell.angle_alpha   90.00
_cell.angle_beta   90.00
_cell.angle_gamma   90.00
#
_symmetry.space_group_name_H-M   'P 1'
#
loop_
_entity.id
_entity.type
_entity.pdbx_description
1 polymer ?
#
loop_
_entity_poly.entity_id
_entity_poly.type
_entity_poly.pdbx_seq_one_letter_code
_entity_poly.pdbx_strand_id
1 'polypeptide(L)'
;MVAFRVLCLHCLRAKARGIQSHDCVWSPTNSKCGYCTAQYSPCVPLPWFVGEEFAALLAAEEATPLIPADVVAAATEANQVALLAAQSVPKFRSEAERDLYKEARATRAALELGLAVTNSVIAVPSPDELVAAVGKLPTAAAPAVTPTRGDGRREGEDGEVGAAYGA
;
A
#
# COMPACT_ATOMS: atom_id res chain seq x y z
N MET A 1 17.01 -10.59 11.20
CA MET A 1 16.78 -10.64 12.67
C MET A 1 15.34 -11.06 12.88
N VAL A 2 15.10 -12.18 13.57
CA VAL A 2 13.80 -12.87 13.51
C VAL A 2 12.84 -12.25 14.52
N ALA A 3 11.87 -11.46 14.04
CA ALA A 3 10.84 -10.78 14.84
C ALA A 3 10.01 -11.72 15.76
N PHE A 4 10.09 -13.04 15.55
CA PHE A 4 9.33 -14.05 16.30
C PHE A 4 9.81 -14.30 17.75
N ARG A 5 10.90 -13.65 18.22
CA ARG A 5 11.40 -13.81 19.60
C ARG A 5 11.15 -12.60 20.51
N VAL A 6 10.51 -11.54 20.02
CA VAL A 6 10.32 -10.31 20.80
C VAL A 6 8.95 -10.26 21.47
N LEU A 7 7.88 -10.68 20.77
CA LEU A 7 6.52 -10.68 21.30
C LEU A 7 5.69 -11.81 20.69
N CYS A 8 4.86 -12.51 21.49
CA CYS A 8 3.90 -13.50 20.98
C CYS A 8 2.50 -12.90 20.80
N LEU A 9 1.63 -13.56 20.05
CA LEU A 9 0.26 -13.10 19.82
C LEU A 9 -0.57 -13.02 21.12
N HIS A 10 -0.32 -13.89 22.10
CA HIS A 10 -0.99 -13.79 23.41
C HIS A 10 -0.57 -12.54 24.17
N CYS A 11 0.72 -12.20 24.11
CA CYS A 11 1.27 -11.00 24.71
C CYS A 11 0.79 -9.72 24.03
N LEU A 12 0.71 -9.72 22.70
CA LEU A 12 0.11 -8.62 21.95
C LEU A 12 -1.34 -8.38 22.39
N ARG A 13 -2.14 -9.44 22.51
CA ARG A 13 -3.53 -9.35 23.00
C ARG A 13 -3.62 -8.87 24.44
N ALA A 14 -2.68 -9.27 25.31
CA ALA A 14 -2.62 -8.78 26.68
C ALA A 14 -2.33 -7.27 26.72
N LYS A 15 -1.38 -6.79 25.91
CA LYS A 15 -1.07 -5.36 25.74
C LYS A 15 -2.27 -4.57 25.21
N ALA A 16 -2.93 -5.07 24.17
CA ALA A 16 -4.13 -4.45 23.61
C ALA A 16 -5.28 -4.33 24.63
N ARG A 17 -5.33 -5.22 25.63
CA ARG A 17 -6.30 -5.16 26.73
C ARG A 17 -5.87 -4.24 27.89
N GLY A 18 -4.70 -3.63 27.81
CA GLY A 18 -4.15 -2.80 28.90
C GLY A 18 -3.76 -3.58 30.15
N ILE A 19 -3.53 -4.89 30.03
CA ILE A 19 -3.02 -5.70 31.14
C ILE A 19 -1.57 -5.27 31.38
N GLN A 20 -1.24 -4.82 32.59
CA GLN A 20 0.12 -4.35 32.94
C GLN A 20 1.02 -5.46 33.51
N SER A 21 0.44 -6.58 33.99
CA SER A 21 1.15 -7.69 34.64
C SER A 21 1.35 -8.91 33.73
N HIS A 22 2.00 -8.71 32.59
CA HIS A 22 2.29 -9.77 31.62
C HIS A 22 3.79 -9.86 31.36
N ASP A 23 4.40 -10.95 31.84
CA ASP A 23 5.81 -11.24 31.60
C ASP A 23 6.04 -11.74 30.17
N CYS A 24 6.13 -10.82 29.22
CA CYS A 24 6.31 -11.17 27.82
C CYS A 24 7.75 -11.45 27.40
N VAL A 25 8.64 -11.67 28.37
CA VAL A 25 10.06 -11.97 28.15
C VAL A 25 10.23 -13.44 27.79
N TRP A 26 10.99 -13.72 26.72
CA TRP A 26 11.39 -15.09 26.39
C TRP A 26 12.51 -15.58 27.29
N SER A 27 12.36 -16.80 27.81
CA SER A 27 13.47 -17.45 28.50
C SER A 27 14.53 -17.92 27.47
N PRO A 28 15.83 -17.79 27.77
CA PRO A 28 16.91 -18.37 26.95
C PRO A 28 16.82 -19.90 26.85
N THR A 29 16.21 -20.55 27.84
CA THR A 29 16.15 -22.03 27.96
C THR A 29 14.80 -22.62 27.51
N ASN A 30 13.81 -21.78 27.17
CA ASN A 30 12.47 -22.22 26.78
C ASN A 30 12.06 -21.58 25.45
N SER A 31 11.30 -22.31 24.64
CA SER A 31 10.66 -21.76 23.44
C SER A 31 9.46 -20.84 23.74
N LYS A 32 9.14 -20.61 25.02
CA LYS A 32 8.02 -19.80 25.50
C LYS A 32 8.44 -18.55 26.26
N CYS A 33 7.59 -17.52 26.23
CA CYS A 33 7.67 -16.38 27.14
C CYS A 33 7.11 -16.70 28.53
N GLY A 34 7.47 -15.90 29.54
CA GLY A 34 7.00 -16.05 30.92
C GLY A 34 5.47 -16.05 31.04
N TYR A 35 4.79 -15.21 30.28
CA TYR A 35 3.34 -15.05 30.27
C TYR A 35 2.63 -16.32 29.79
N CYS A 36 3.12 -16.93 28.71
CA CYS A 36 2.58 -18.20 28.23
C CYS A 36 2.99 -19.38 29.13
N THR A 37 4.18 -19.31 29.75
CA THR A 37 4.66 -20.33 30.69
C THR A 37 3.78 -20.39 31.93
N ALA A 38 3.46 -19.23 32.53
CA ALA A 38 2.57 -19.12 33.68
C ALA A 38 1.15 -19.65 33.41
N GLN A 39 0.70 -19.57 32.15
CA GLN A 39 -0.62 -20.04 31.72
C GLN A 39 -0.62 -21.46 31.14
N TYR A 40 0.52 -22.16 31.16
CA TYR A 40 0.68 -23.47 30.52
C TYR A 40 0.27 -23.51 29.03
N SER A 41 0.30 -22.37 28.34
CA SER A 41 -0.11 -22.25 26.94
C SER A 41 1.12 -22.28 26.00
N PRO A 42 0.96 -22.69 24.73
CA PRO A 42 2.01 -22.49 23.73
C PRO A 42 2.10 -21.01 23.35
N CYS A 43 3.32 -20.52 23.09
CA CYS A 43 3.48 -19.24 22.42
C CYS A 43 3.04 -19.36 20.96
N VAL A 44 2.23 -18.41 20.51
CA VAL A 44 1.87 -18.26 19.10
C VAL A 44 2.75 -17.16 18.51
N PRO A 45 3.57 -17.44 17.49
CA PRO A 45 4.36 -16.41 16.82
C PRO A 45 3.47 -15.32 16.24
N LEU A 46 3.94 -14.07 16.27
CA LEU A 46 3.24 -13.00 15.58
C LEU A 46 3.17 -13.29 14.08
N PRO A 47 2.03 -13.06 13.42
CA PRO A 47 1.97 -13.22 11.97
C PRO A 47 2.88 -12.21 11.25
N TRP A 48 3.49 -12.64 10.15
CA TRP A 48 4.49 -11.84 9.41
C TRP A 48 3.95 -10.53 8.83
N PHE A 49 2.64 -10.41 8.62
CA PHE A 49 2.00 -9.23 8.03
C PHE A 49 1.73 -8.09 9.02
N VAL A 50 1.99 -8.29 10.32
CA VAL A 50 1.83 -7.25 11.36
C VAL A 50 3.09 -6.39 11.49
N GLY A 51 3.99 -6.41 10.50
CA GLY A 51 5.33 -5.82 10.59
C GLY A 51 5.32 -4.32 10.92
N GLU A 52 4.49 -3.53 10.22
CA GLU A 52 4.39 -2.09 10.42
C GLU A 52 3.80 -1.74 11.79
N GLU A 53 2.67 -2.34 12.15
CA GLU A 53 2.05 -2.10 13.46
C GLU A 53 2.89 -2.58 14.63
N PHE A 54 3.66 -3.66 14.41
CA PHE A 54 4.61 -4.12 15.39
C PHE A 54 5.78 -3.12 15.55
N ALA A 55 6.24 -2.50 14.47
CA ALA A 55 7.24 -1.44 14.56
C ALA A 55 6.69 -0.20 15.28
N ALA A 56 5.44 0.18 15.04
CA ALA A 56 4.75 1.26 15.75
C ALA A 56 4.62 0.95 17.26
N LEU A 57 4.28 -0.30 17.61
CA LEU A 57 4.26 -0.75 19.00
C LEU A 57 5.63 -0.64 19.66
N LEU A 58 6.70 -1.09 19.00
CA LEU A 58 8.06 -0.96 19.52
C LEU A 58 8.47 0.51 19.70
N ALA A 59 8.09 1.38 18.77
CA ALA A 59 8.34 2.82 18.89
C ALA A 59 7.60 3.44 20.08
N ALA A 60 6.35 3.03 20.32
CA ALA A 60 5.58 3.48 21.50
C ALA A 60 6.19 2.96 22.81
N GLU A 61 6.75 1.75 22.83
CA GLU A 61 7.43 1.17 24.00
C GLU A 61 8.78 1.84 24.31
N GLU A 62 9.49 2.33 23.29
CA GLU A 62 10.78 3.03 23.44
C GLU A 62 10.61 4.55 23.65
N ALA A 63 9.39 5.07 23.49
CA ALA A 63 9.11 6.50 23.63
C ALA A 63 9.47 7.01 25.04
N THR A 64 10.05 8.21 25.10
CA THR A 64 10.38 8.91 26.35
C THR A 64 9.70 10.29 26.36
N PRO A 65 8.77 10.56 27.30
CA PRO A 65 8.30 9.66 28.36
C PRO A 65 7.46 8.50 27.81
N LEU A 66 7.49 7.36 28.50
CA LEU A 66 6.64 6.22 28.17
C LEU A 66 5.18 6.56 28.50
N ILE A 67 4.31 6.52 27.49
CA ILE A 67 2.87 6.77 27.64
C ILE A 67 2.12 5.44 27.52
N PRO A 68 1.59 4.88 28.62
CA PRO A 68 0.92 3.57 28.57
C PRO A 68 -0.28 3.53 27.61
N ALA A 69 -1.00 4.64 27.45
CA ALA A 69 -2.12 4.74 26.54
C ALA A 69 -1.70 4.52 25.08
N ASP A 70 -0.53 5.04 24.68
CA ASP A 70 -0.02 4.92 23.31
C ASP A 70 0.43 3.49 23.01
N VAL A 71 1.04 2.81 23.99
CA VAL A 71 1.36 1.38 23.90
C VAL A 71 0.09 0.54 23.72
N VAL A 72 -0.98 0.84 24.47
CA VAL A 72 -2.26 0.14 24.33
C VAL A 72 -2.90 0.42 22.97
N ALA A 73 -2.85 1.65 22.48
CA ALA A 73 -3.38 2.04 21.18
C ALA A 73 -2.64 1.30 20.04
N ALA A 74 -1.30 1.36 20.01
CA ALA A 74 -0.49 0.66 19.02
C ALA A 74 -0.68 -0.87 19.09
N ALA A 75 -0.75 -1.44 20.30
CA ALA A 75 -1.03 -2.87 20.47
C ALA A 75 -2.45 -3.24 19.98
N THR A 76 -3.42 -2.34 20.15
CA THR A 76 -4.79 -2.53 19.66
C THR A 76 -4.83 -2.56 18.14
N GLU A 77 -4.16 -1.62 17.48
CA GLU A 77 -4.04 -1.55 16.02
C GLU A 77 -3.35 -2.81 15.46
N ALA A 78 -2.19 -3.17 16.02
CA ALA A 78 -1.49 -4.40 15.67
C ALA A 78 -2.37 -5.65 15.87
N ASN A 79 -3.16 -5.72 16.94
CA ASN A 79 -4.08 -6.83 17.17
C ASN A 79 -5.26 -6.83 16.20
N GLN A 80 -5.77 -5.67 15.81
CA GLN A 80 -6.83 -5.56 14.78
C GLN A 80 -6.33 -6.05 13.43
N VAL A 81 -5.13 -5.62 13.00
CA VAL A 81 -4.49 -6.13 11.77
C VAL A 81 -4.29 -7.64 11.87
N ALA A 82 -3.83 -8.14 13.03
CA ALA A 82 -3.70 -9.58 13.27
C ALA A 82 -5.01 -10.35 13.05
N LEU A 83 -6.13 -9.83 13.57
CA LEU A 83 -7.44 -10.46 13.45
C LEU A 83 -8.03 -10.36 12.03
N LEU A 84 -7.89 -9.21 11.37
CA LEU A 84 -8.39 -8.99 10.01
C LEU A 84 -7.63 -9.85 8.99
N ALA A 85 -6.32 -9.92 9.13
CA ALA A 85 -5.50 -10.75 8.27
C ALA A 85 -5.72 -12.24 8.55
N ALA A 86 -5.96 -12.66 9.80
CA ALA A 86 -6.34 -14.05 10.08
C ALA A 86 -7.64 -14.47 9.35
N GLN A 87 -8.55 -13.53 9.07
CA GLN A 87 -9.80 -13.78 8.34
C GLN A 87 -9.63 -13.74 6.82
N SER A 88 -8.70 -12.91 6.31
CA SER A 88 -8.57 -12.61 4.88
C SER A 88 -7.39 -13.29 4.19
N VAL A 89 -6.39 -13.77 4.94
CA VAL A 89 -5.21 -14.41 4.38
C VAL A 89 -5.57 -15.83 3.89
N PRO A 90 -5.29 -16.16 2.62
CA PRO A 90 -5.52 -17.50 2.10
C PRO A 90 -4.68 -18.55 2.84
N LYS A 91 -5.18 -19.79 2.89
CA LYS A 91 -4.38 -20.93 3.31
C LYS A 91 -3.39 -21.26 2.18
N PHE A 92 -2.12 -21.04 2.43
CA PHE A 92 -1.06 -21.41 1.50
C PHE A 92 -0.75 -22.91 1.57
N ARG A 93 -0.54 -23.53 0.41
CA ARG A 93 -0.15 -24.93 0.27
C ARG A 93 1.37 -25.10 0.24
N SER A 94 2.12 -24.01 0.01
CA SER A 94 3.59 -24.02 -0.02
C SER A 94 4.17 -22.69 0.46
N GLU A 95 5.48 -22.67 0.72
CA GLU A 95 6.22 -21.43 0.99
C GLU A 95 6.26 -20.51 -0.25
N ALA A 96 6.44 -21.08 -1.45
CA ALA A 96 6.42 -20.33 -2.70
C ALA A 96 5.10 -19.58 -2.92
N GLU A 97 3.95 -20.20 -2.66
CA GLU A 97 2.65 -19.51 -2.74
C GLU A 97 2.53 -18.35 -1.73
N ARG A 98 3.07 -18.54 -0.53
CA ARG A 98 3.11 -17.50 0.50
C ARG A 98 3.99 -16.33 0.09
N ASP A 99 5.13 -16.62 -0.53
CA ASP A 99 6.07 -15.58 -0.98
C ASP A 99 5.52 -14.82 -2.19
N LEU A 100 4.90 -15.50 -3.15
CA LEU A 100 4.14 -14.85 -4.23
C LEU A 100 3.03 -13.93 -3.67
N TYR A 101 2.33 -14.36 -2.63
CA TYR A 101 1.33 -13.52 -1.97
C TYR A 101 1.95 -12.29 -1.28
N LYS A 102 3.11 -12.44 -0.63
CA LYS A 102 3.85 -11.31 -0.05
C LYS A 102 4.27 -10.31 -1.13
N GLU A 103 4.81 -10.80 -2.25
CA GLU A 103 5.22 -9.97 -3.39
C GLU A 103 4.03 -9.24 -4.00
N ALA A 104 2.90 -9.93 -4.22
CA ALA A 104 1.67 -9.33 -4.71
C ALA A 104 1.16 -8.23 -3.77
N ARG A 105 1.22 -8.45 -2.45
CA ARG A 105 0.86 -7.44 -1.45
C ARG A 105 1.81 -6.24 -1.46
N ALA A 106 3.11 -6.48 -1.53
CA ALA A 106 4.12 -5.41 -1.59
C ALA A 106 3.96 -4.56 -2.86
N THR A 107 3.72 -5.22 -4.00
CA THR A 107 3.45 -4.55 -5.28
C THR A 107 2.20 -3.68 -5.18
N ARG A 108 1.11 -4.21 -4.61
CA ARG A 108 -0.12 -3.46 -4.39
C ARG A 108 0.11 -2.25 -3.48
N ALA A 109 0.84 -2.40 -2.38
CA ALA A 109 1.15 -1.29 -1.47
C ALA A 109 1.98 -0.20 -2.18
N ALA A 110 2.96 -0.59 -3.00
CA ALA A 110 3.75 0.35 -3.81
C ALA A 110 2.88 1.11 -4.83
N LEU A 111 1.90 0.44 -5.45
CA LEU A 111 0.94 1.08 -6.35
C LEU A 111 0.02 2.04 -5.61
N GLU A 112 -0.53 1.65 -4.46
CA GLU A 112 -1.40 2.51 -3.63
C GLU A 112 -0.64 3.75 -3.15
N LEU A 113 0.63 3.60 -2.76
CA LEU A 113 1.51 4.72 -2.42
C LEU A 113 1.78 5.63 -3.62
N GLY A 114 2.09 5.04 -4.79
CA GLY A 114 2.31 5.80 -6.03
C GLY A 114 1.07 6.59 -6.46
N LEU A 115 -0.12 6.00 -6.31
CA LEU A 115 -1.40 6.67 -6.61
C LEU A 115 -1.68 7.83 -5.65
N ALA A 116 -1.37 7.68 -4.36
CA ALA A 116 -1.50 8.77 -3.39
C ALA A 116 -0.61 9.97 -3.78
N VAL A 117 0.62 9.71 -4.25
CA VAL A 117 1.52 10.75 -4.75
C VAL A 117 0.96 11.42 -6.01
N THR A 118 0.47 10.67 -7.01
CA THR A 118 -0.07 11.27 -8.24
C THR A 118 -1.31 12.13 -7.98
N ASN A 119 -2.18 11.73 -7.06
CA ASN A 119 -3.34 12.53 -6.67
C ASN A 119 -2.98 13.82 -5.93
N SER A 120 -1.79 13.89 -5.32
CA SER A 120 -1.28 15.10 -4.67
C SER A 120 -0.60 16.08 -5.64
N VAL A 121 -0.07 15.59 -6.77
CA VAL A 121 0.68 16.39 -7.74
C VAL A 121 -0.20 16.86 -8.89
N ILE A 122 -1.20 16.08 -9.29
CA ILE A 122 -2.12 16.43 -10.37
C ILE A 122 -3.37 17.06 -9.74
N ALA A 123 -3.25 18.31 -9.29
CA ALA A 123 -4.41 19.19 -9.34
C ALA A 123 -4.73 19.37 -10.83
N VAL A 124 -5.64 18.56 -11.37
CA VAL A 124 -6.14 18.76 -12.74
C VAL A 124 -6.78 20.14 -12.76
N PRO A 125 -6.24 21.12 -13.52
CA PRO A 125 -6.87 22.42 -13.63
C PRO A 125 -8.30 22.21 -14.14
N SER A 126 -9.24 22.97 -13.60
CA SER A 126 -10.63 22.82 -14.00
C SER A 126 -10.77 23.05 -15.51
N PRO A 127 -11.80 22.48 -16.18
CA PRO A 127 -12.05 22.77 -17.58
C PRO A 127 -12.07 24.28 -17.89
N ASP A 128 -12.56 25.09 -16.94
CA ASP A 128 -12.59 26.55 -17.05
C ASP A 128 -11.19 27.20 -17.00
N GLU A 129 -10.25 26.65 -16.20
CA GLU A 129 -8.86 27.11 -16.16
C GLU A 129 -8.09 26.78 -17.45
N LEU A 130 -8.36 25.61 -18.04
CA LEU A 130 -7.78 25.20 -19.33
C LEU A 130 -8.30 26.09 -20.47
N VAL A 131 -9.59 26.41 -20.49
CA VAL A 131 -10.21 27.31 -21.47
C VAL A 131 -9.66 28.74 -21.30
N ALA A 132 -9.50 29.22 -20.07
CA ALA A 132 -8.92 30.53 -19.81
C ALA A 132 -7.44 30.64 -20.23
N ALA A 133 -6.67 29.55 -20.10
CA ALA A 133 -5.28 29.51 -20.55
C ALA A 133 -5.16 29.47 -22.08
N VAL A 134 -6.03 28.73 -22.77
CA VAL A 134 -6.10 28.69 -24.25
C VAL A 134 -6.49 30.05 -24.83
N GLY A 135 -7.39 30.79 -24.15
CA GLY A 135 -7.79 32.14 -24.57
C GLY A 135 -6.69 33.21 -24.52
N LYS A 136 -5.53 32.91 -23.92
CA LYS A 136 -4.38 33.84 -23.84
C LYS A 136 -3.25 33.51 -24.82
N LEU A 137 -3.42 32.52 -25.69
CA LEU A 137 -2.44 32.22 -26.73
C LEU A 137 -2.45 33.35 -27.79
N PRO A 138 -1.31 33.97 -28.14
CA PRO A 138 -1.28 34.97 -29.20
C PRO A 138 -1.74 34.31 -30.50
N THR A 139 -2.80 34.86 -31.11
CA THR A 139 -3.18 34.51 -32.47
C THR A 139 -2.04 34.93 -33.38
N ALA A 140 -1.25 33.96 -33.86
CA ALA A 140 -0.29 34.21 -34.93
C ALA A 140 -1.06 34.73 -36.13
N ALA A 141 -0.73 35.95 -36.57
CA ALA A 141 -1.33 36.56 -37.74
C ALA A 141 -1.07 35.64 -38.96
N ALA A 142 -2.17 35.15 -39.56
CA ALA A 142 -2.10 34.44 -40.82
C ALA A 142 -1.52 35.37 -41.89
N PRO A 143 -0.52 34.95 -42.68
CA PRO A 143 -0.07 35.74 -43.80
C PRO A 143 -1.21 35.79 -44.83
N ALA A 144 -1.59 37.02 -45.22
CA ALA A 144 -2.54 37.23 -46.30
C ALA A 144 -1.92 36.77 -47.63
N VAL A 145 -2.32 35.59 -48.10
CA VAL A 145 -1.98 35.12 -49.44
C VAL A 145 -2.99 35.72 -50.42
N THR A 146 -2.47 36.56 -51.31
CA THR A 146 -3.21 37.13 -52.45
C THR A 146 -3.50 36.03 -53.50
N PRO A 147 -4.72 35.94 -54.05
CA PRO A 147 -5.03 34.93 -55.04
C PRO A 147 -4.48 35.35 -56.40
N THR A 148 -3.46 34.64 -56.89
CA THR A 148 -3.03 34.76 -58.29
C THR A 148 -3.64 33.64 -59.11
N ARG A 149 -4.38 34.07 -60.12
CA ARG A 149 -5.14 33.32 -61.12
C ARG A 149 -4.25 32.43 -61.99
N GLY A 150 -4.59 31.15 -62.09
CA GLY A 150 -4.08 30.18 -63.06
C GLY A 150 -4.77 28.83 -62.79
N ASP A 151 -5.88 28.55 -63.46
CA ASP A 151 -5.98 27.79 -64.71
C ASP A 151 -5.74 26.28 -64.53
N GLY A 152 -6.80 25.50 -64.81
CA GLY A 152 -6.67 24.17 -65.40
C GLY A 152 -6.69 22.93 -64.49
N ARG A 153 -7.84 22.23 -64.53
CA ARG A 153 -7.98 20.79 -64.87
C ARG A 153 -8.00 19.70 -63.75
N ARG A 154 -9.25 19.32 -63.42
CA ARG A 154 -9.90 17.98 -63.29
C ARG A 154 -9.26 16.75 -62.60
N GLU A 155 -10.13 16.17 -61.74
CA GLU A 155 -10.50 14.74 -61.53
C GLU A 155 -9.58 13.78 -60.75
N GLY A 156 -10.20 13.01 -59.84
CA GLY A 156 -9.63 11.79 -59.27
C GLY A 156 -10.27 11.36 -57.94
N GLU A 157 -11.35 10.59 -58.03
CA GLU A 157 -12.12 9.89 -56.97
C GLU A 157 -11.34 8.81 -56.18
N ASP A 158 -11.80 8.60 -54.95
CA ASP A 158 -12.16 7.35 -54.24
C ASP A 158 -11.17 6.18 -54.08
N GLY A 159 -11.22 5.53 -52.90
CA GLY A 159 -10.58 4.23 -52.71
C GLY A 159 -10.59 3.70 -51.28
N GLU A 160 -11.73 3.16 -50.86
CA GLU A 160 -12.01 2.42 -49.63
C GLU A 160 -11.44 0.98 -49.62
N VAL A 161 -11.39 0.37 -48.42
CA VAL A 161 -11.39 -1.08 -48.06
C VAL A 161 -10.12 -1.92 -48.28
N GLY A 162 -9.79 -2.72 -47.24
CA GLY A 162 -9.29 -4.08 -47.51
C GLY A 162 -8.43 -4.74 -46.43
N ALA A 163 -9.07 -5.43 -45.49
CA ALA A 163 -8.48 -6.46 -44.65
C ALA A 163 -7.96 -7.67 -45.45
N ALA A 164 -6.96 -8.39 -44.94
CA ALA A 164 -6.84 -9.85 -45.11
C ALA A 164 -5.66 -10.48 -44.34
N TYR A 165 -6.04 -11.38 -43.42
CA TYR A 165 -5.47 -12.67 -42.97
C TYR A 165 -4.15 -13.27 -43.51
N GLY A 166 -3.63 -14.20 -42.70
CA GLY A 166 -2.89 -15.41 -43.12
C GLY A 166 -1.47 -15.50 -42.52
N ALA A 167 -1.02 -16.57 -41.87
CA ALA A 167 -1.55 -17.89 -41.55
C ALA A 167 -0.71 -18.44 -40.36
#